data_AF-A0A9J6ZJZ5-F1
#
_entry.id   AF-A0A9J6ZJZ5-F1
#
_cell.length_a   1.000
_cell.length_b   1.000
_cell.length_c   1.000
_cell.angle_alpha   90.00
_cell.angle_beta   90.00
_cell.angle_gamma   90.00
#
_symmetry.space_group_name_H-M   'P 1'
#
loop_
_entity.id
_entity.type
_entity.pdbx_description
1 polymer ?
#
loop_
_entity_poly.entity_id
_entity_poly.type
_entity_poly.pdbx_seq_one_letter_code
_entity_poly.pdbx_strand_id
1 'polypeptide(L)'
;MEQRLQVWTITIVLGIIVCVLMAAWSPWLTPAISQKLVVNKIEKLTANVSDGCGIGCTDCGTNEVKKVPFGSEVVVEYNCGGPLPIDEHNPNRTTIAYVSFIGYVDAKEFVH
;
A
#
# COMPACT_ATOMS: atom_id res chain seq x y z
N MET A 1 41.50 -23.01 -14.37
CA MET A 1 40.49 -22.91 -13.28
C MET A 1 39.87 -21.51 -13.20
N GLU A 2 40.64 -20.44 -13.43
CA GLU A 2 40.17 -19.04 -13.37
C GLU A 2 39.03 -18.70 -14.35
N GLN A 3 39.08 -19.19 -15.60
CA GLN A 3 38.01 -18.96 -16.58
C GLN A 3 36.65 -19.50 -16.14
N ARG A 4 36.61 -20.61 -15.39
CA ARG A 4 35.34 -21.16 -14.87
C ARG A 4 34.80 -20.26 -13.76
N LEU A 5 35.65 -19.85 -12.83
CA LEU A 5 35.26 -18.98 -11.71
C LEU A 5 34.66 -17.65 -12.21
N GLN A 6 35.24 -17.08 -13.27
CA GLN A 6 34.81 -15.80 -13.83
C GLN A 6 33.42 -15.87 -14.48
N VAL A 7 33.08 -16.97 -15.16
CA VAL A 7 31.75 -17.19 -15.76
C VAL A 7 30.69 -17.33 -14.67
N TRP A 8 30.95 -18.09 -13.60
CA TRP A 8 30.02 -18.24 -12.48
C TRP A 8 29.70 -16.90 -11.80
N THR A 9 30.72 -16.07 -11.55
CA THR A 9 30.52 -14.75 -10.95
C THR A 9 29.64 -13.86 -11.84
N ILE A 10 29.87 -13.86 -13.16
CA ILE A 10 29.07 -13.07 -14.10
C ILE A 10 27.62 -13.55 -14.13
N THR A 11 27.38 -14.86 -14.18
CA THR A 11 26.02 -15.42 -14.16
C THR A 11 25.29 -15.10 -12.86
N ILE A 12 25.96 -15.19 -11.71
CA ILE A 12 25.38 -14.83 -10.42
C ILE A 12 25.01 -13.35 -10.38
N VAL A 13 25.93 -12.47 -10.81
CA VAL A 13 25.69 -11.03 -10.83
C VAL A 13 24.52 -10.68 -11.75
N LEU A 14 24.46 -11.26 -12.95
CA LEU A 14 23.33 -11.09 -13.86
C LEU A 14 22.01 -11.57 -13.24
N GLY A 15 22.03 -12.73 -12.56
CA GLY A 15 20.87 -13.25 -11.84
C GLY A 15 20.38 -12.28 -10.77
N ILE A 16 21.29 -11.71 -9.97
CA ILE A 16 20.94 -10.72 -8.93
C ILE A 16 20.34 -9.46 -9.55
N ILE A 17 20.92 -8.93 -10.64
CA ILE A 17 20.41 -7.75 -11.33
C ILE A 17 18.98 -7.99 -11.82
N VAL A 18 18.71 -9.15 -12.44
CA VAL A 18 17.36 -9.51 -12.91
C VAL A 18 16.37 -9.60 -11.74
N CYS A 19 16.76 -10.23 -10.62
CA CYS A 19 15.94 -10.30 -9.42
C CYS A 19 15.61 -8.92 -8.84
N VAL A 20 16.59 -8.00 -8.79
CA VAL A 20 16.39 -6.63 -8.30
C VAL A 20 15.44 -5.86 -9.22
N LEU A 21 15.59 -5.99 -10.54
CA LEU A 21 14.70 -5.33 -11.49
C LEU A 21 13.26 -5.85 -11.39
N MET A 22 13.07 -7.17 -11.24
CA MET A 22 11.73 -7.74 -11.01
C MET A 22 11.11 -7.26 -9.70
N ALA A 23 11.89 -7.19 -8.62
CA ALA A 23 11.43 -6.67 -7.34
C ALA A 23 11.07 -5.18 -7.40
N ALA A 24 11.88 -4.38 -8.10
CA ALA A 24 11.65 -2.95 -8.26
C ALA A 24 10.34 -2.67 -9.02
N TRP A 25 10.04 -3.46 -10.06
CA TRP A 25 8.84 -3.27 -10.87
C TRP A 25 7.59 -3.95 -10.29
N SER A 26 7.78 -4.95 -9.42
CA SER A 26 6.74 -5.71 -8.74
C SER A 26 5.53 -6.02 -9.64
N PRO A 27 5.71 -6.78 -10.74
CA PRO A 27 4.65 -7.01 -11.72
C PRO A 27 3.41 -7.71 -11.13
N TRP A 28 3.58 -8.47 -10.06
CA TRP A 28 2.48 -9.12 -9.32
C TRP A 28 1.66 -8.15 -8.46
N LEU A 29 2.15 -6.94 -8.20
CA LEU A 29 1.43 -5.91 -7.44
C LEU A 29 0.61 -5.04 -8.40
N THR A 30 -0.61 -5.46 -8.69
CA THR A 30 -1.54 -4.71 -9.54
C THR A 30 -2.31 -3.68 -8.71
N PRO A 31 -2.87 -2.62 -9.34
CA PRO A 31 -3.67 -1.62 -8.63
C PRO A 31 -4.79 -2.23 -7.75
N ALA A 32 -5.51 -3.20 -8.29
CA ALA A 32 -6.59 -3.89 -7.56
C ALA A 32 -6.08 -4.66 -6.33
N ILE A 33 -4.89 -5.26 -6.41
CA ILE A 33 -4.28 -5.97 -5.28
C ILE A 33 -3.85 -4.97 -4.20
N SER A 34 -3.20 -3.87 -4.60
CA SER A 34 -2.78 -2.83 -3.65
C SER A 34 -3.97 -2.21 -2.92
N GLN A 35 -5.05 -1.90 -3.64
CA GLN A 35 -6.29 -1.40 -3.03
C GLN A 35 -6.86 -2.39 -2.02
N LYS A 36 -6.99 -3.67 -2.41
CA LYS A 36 -7.52 -4.71 -1.54
C LYS A 36 -6.69 -4.91 -0.28
N LEU A 37 -5.37 -4.88 -0.39
CA LEU A 37 -4.47 -4.99 0.77
C LEU A 37 -4.62 -3.80 1.72
N VAL A 38 -4.73 -2.60 1.18
CA VAL A 38 -4.91 -1.37 1.95
C VAL A 38 -6.26 -1.33 2.65
N VAL A 39 -7.35 -1.62 1.93
CA VAL A 39 -8.71 -1.72 2.51
C VAL A 39 -8.74 -2.72 3.67
N ASN A 40 -8.23 -3.94 3.47
CA ASN A 40 -8.20 -4.97 4.51
C ASN A 40 -7.35 -4.55 5.72
N LYS A 41 -6.23 -3.85 5.50
CA LYS A 41 -5.40 -3.31 6.58
C LYS A 41 -6.17 -2.26 7.37
N ILE A 42 -6.85 -1.34 6.70
CA ILE A 42 -7.60 -0.25 7.33
C ILE A 42 -8.79 -0.81 8.10
N GLU A 43 -9.60 -1.70 7.51
CA GLU A 43 -10.70 -2.37 8.19
C GLU A 43 -10.24 -3.04 9.49
N LYS A 44 -9.05 -3.65 9.50
CA LYS A 44 -8.46 -4.24 10.70
C LYS A 44 -8.01 -3.20 11.73
N LEU A 45 -7.51 -2.04 11.28
CA LEU A 45 -7.12 -0.94 12.17
C LEU A 45 -8.37 -0.31 12.80
N THR A 46 -9.40 -0.03 11.99
CA THR A 46 -10.63 0.65 12.44
C THR A 46 -11.60 -0.27 13.18
N ALA A 47 -11.53 -1.59 13.01
CA ALA A 47 -12.36 -2.54 13.77
C ALA A 47 -12.22 -2.43 15.30
N ASN A 48 -11.10 -1.86 15.78
CA ASN A 48 -10.83 -1.67 17.21
C ASN A 48 -10.88 -0.20 17.65
N VAL A 49 -11.18 0.75 16.75
CA VAL A 49 -11.21 2.19 17.06
C VAL A 49 -12.64 2.60 17.37
N SER A 50 -12.86 3.17 18.55
CA SER A 50 -14.20 3.54 19.05
C SER A 50 -14.76 4.84 18.47
N ASP A 51 -13.94 5.60 17.74
CA ASP A 51 -14.28 6.95 17.26
C ASP A 51 -15.13 6.97 15.97
N GLY A 52 -15.51 5.78 15.46
CA GLY A 52 -16.32 5.66 14.24
C GLY A 52 -15.56 6.00 12.96
N CYS A 53 -14.22 6.02 13.00
CA CYS A 53 -13.40 6.23 11.81
C CYS A 53 -13.52 5.06 10.83
N GLY A 54 -13.74 5.38 9.55
CA GLY A 54 -13.85 4.36 8.52
C GLY A 54 -13.80 4.90 7.10
N ILE A 55 -13.73 3.95 6.18
CA ILE A 55 -13.74 4.17 4.72
C ILE A 55 -15.13 3.89 4.11
N GLY A 56 -16.16 3.71 4.94
CA GLY A 56 -17.54 3.37 4.52
C GLY A 56 -18.46 4.58 4.29
N CYS A 57 -17.92 5.78 4.23
CA CYS A 57 -18.66 7.01 3.92
C CYS A 57 -18.91 7.18 2.42
N THR A 58 -19.91 8.00 2.07
CA THR A 58 -20.15 8.41 0.69
C THR A 58 -18.89 9.09 0.14
N ASP A 59 -18.35 8.56 -0.96
CA ASP A 59 -17.10 8.97 -1.61
C ASP A 59 -15.79 8.62 -0.89
N CYS A 60 -15.83 7.80 0.17
CA CYS A 60 -14.63 7.27 0.82
C CYS A 60 -14.14 5.95 0.20
N GLY A 61 -12.85 5.65 0.38
CA GLY A 61 -12.23 4.45 -0.16
C GLY A 61 -10.85 4.70 -0.76
N THR A 62 -10.44 3.83 -1.68
CA THR A 62 -9.15 3.97 -2.38
C THR A 62 -9.36 4.64 -3.73
N ASN A 63 -8.85 5.86 -3.92
CA ASN A 63 -9.13 6.66 -5.10
C ASN A 63 -8.04 6.54 -6.18
N GLU A 64 -6.77 6.46 -5.76
CA GLU A 64 -5.65 6.42 -6.69
C GLU A 64 -4.62 5.37 -6.26
N VAL A 65 -4.01 4.71 -7.26
CA VAL A 65 -2.86 3.83 -7.05
C VAL A 65 -1.73 4.23 -7.97
N LYS A 66 -0.59 4.56 -7.38
CA LYS A 66 0.63 4.90 -8.10
C LYS A 66 1.68 3.83 -7.88
N LYS A 67 2.20 3.24 -8.96
CA LYS A 67 3.35 2.33 -8.86
C LYS A 67 4.62 3.12 -8.56
N VAL A 68 5.40 2.59 -7.61
CA VAL A 68 6.71 3.14 -7.23
C VAL A 68 7.73 2.01 -7.19
N PRO A 69 9.05 2.30 -7.25
CA PRO A 69 10.05 1.26 -7.06
C PRO A 69 9.79 0.48 -5.76
N PHE A 70 9.77 -0.85 -5.87
CA PHE A 70 9.55 -1.77 -4.75
C PHE A 70 8.15 -1.70 -4.13
N GLY A 71 7.13 -1.18 -4.82
CA GLY A 71 5.77 -1.18 -4.29
C GLY A 71 4.74 -0.32 -5.03
N SER A 72 3.73 0.12 -4.29
CA SER A 72 2.70 1.05 -4.73
C SER A 72 2.30 1.99 -3.60
N GLU A 73 2.00 3.23 -3.96
CA GLU A 73 1.31 4.19 -3.10
C GLU A 73 -0.19 4.13 -3.42
N VAL A 74 -1.02 4.13 -2.39
CA VAL A 74 -2.48 4.12 -2.51
C VAL A 74 -3.02 5.30 -1.75
N VAL A 75 -3.75 6.17 -2.45
CA VAL A 75 -4.45 7.29 -1.84
C VAL A 75 -5.76 6.77 -1.26
N VAL A 76 -5.96 7.05 0.01
CA VAL A 76 -7.12 6.60 0.77
C VAL A 76 -7.85 7.79 1.34
N GLU A 77 -9.15 7.82 1.11
CA GLU A 77 -10.07 8.77 1.72
C GLU A 77 -10.87 8.08 2.82
N TYR A 78 -10.90 8.72 3.99
CA TYR A 78 -11.60 8.25 5.18
C TYR A 78 -12.28 9.40 5.89
N ASN A 79 -13.27 9.06 6.71
CA ASN A 79 -13.94 10.02 7.57
C ASN A 79 -13.94 9.49 9.01
N CYS A 80 -13.80 10.42 9.95
CA CYS A 80 -13.77 10.18 11.38
C CYS A 80 -14.84 11.05 12.01
N GLY A 81 -15.84 10.40 12.58
CA GLY A 81 -16.92 11.07 13.25
C GLY A 81 -17.87 10.02 13.78
N GLY A 82 -17.99 9.93 15.10
CA GLY A 82 -19.18 9.38 15.73
C GLY A 82 -20.44 10.15 15.28
N PRO A 83 -21.63 9.85 15.82
CA PRO A 83 -22.87 10.50 15.40
C PRO A 83 -22.77 12.03 15.60
N LEU A 84 -22.38 12.74 14.55
CA LEU A 84 -22.34 14.19 14.49
C LEU A 84 -23.76 14.69 14.18
N PRO A 85 -24.15 15.87 14.68
CA PRO A 85 -25.36 16.51 14.21
C PRO A 85 -25.30 16.64 12.67
N ILE A 86 -26.43 16.40 12.02
CA ILE A 86 -26.59 16.22 10.56
C ILE A 86 -26.04 17.43 9.75
N ASP A 87 -25.87 18.56 10.42
CA ASP A 87 -25.47 19.85 9.87
C ASP A 87 -23.94 20.09 9.84
N GLU A 88 -23.15 19.24 10.51
CA GLU A 88 -21.67 19.31 10.51
C GLU A 88 -21.09 18.15 9.70
N HIS A 89 -20.94 18.37 8.39
CA HIS A 89 -20.19 17.47 7.53
C HIS A 89 -18.70 17.62 7.82
N ASN A 90 -18.10 16.67 8.55
CA ASN A 90 -16.65 16.63 8.74
C ASN A 90 -16.00 16.35 7.36
N PRO A 91 -15.07 17.20 6.86
CA PRO A 91 -14.44 16.98 5.57
C PRO A 91 -13.73 15.62 5.52
N ASN A 92 -13.84 14.95 4.36
CA ASN A 92 -13.09 13.73 4.08
C ASN A 92 -11.60 13.99 4.24
N ARG A 93 -10.92 13.09 4.94
CA ARG A 93 -9.47 13.12 5.13
C ARG A 93 -8.82 12.20 4.14
N THR A 94 -7.72 12.66 3.55
CA THR A 94 -6.94 11.87 2.60
C THR A 94 -5.60 11.52 3.22
N THR A 95 -5.20 10.26 3.10
CA THR A 95 -3.88 9.75 3.51
C THR A 95 -3.29 8.87 2.41
N ILE A 96 -1.98 8.65 2.47
CA ILE A 96 -1.27 7.80 1.53
C ILE A 96 -0.80 6.55 2.26
N ALA A 97 -1.29 5.39 1.83
CA ALA A 97 -0.81 4.09 2.30
C ALA A 97 0.25 3.54 1.35
N TYR A 98 1.34 3.01 1.90
CA TYR A 98 2.38 2.36 1.11
C TYR A 98 2.22 0.84 1.15
N VAL A 99 2.25 0.21 -0.02
CA VAL A 99 2.23 -1.25 -0.19
C VAL A 99 3.57 -1.68 -0.76
N SER A 100 4.34 -2.45 0.01
CA SER A 100 5.61 -3.01 -0.44
C SER A 100 5.42 -4.11 -1.49
N PHE A 101 6.45 -4.37 -2.30
CA PHE A 101 6.50 -5.48 -3.26
C PHE A 101 6.23 -6.85 -2.63
N ILE A 102 6.48 -7.03 -1.33
CA ILE A 102 6.15 -8.28 -0.60
C ILE A 102 4.73 -8.31 -0.03
N GLY A 103 3.91 -7.27 -0.25
CA GLY A 103 2.53 -7.17 0.24
C GLY A 103 2.38 -6.62 1.66
N TYR A 104 3.44 -6.06 2.25
CA TYR A 104 3.36 -5.35 3.52
C TYR A 104 2.71 -3.96 3.31
N VAL A 105 1.78 -3.58 4.18
CA VAL A 105 1.07 -2.29 4.12
C VAL A 105 1.48 -1.41 5.30
N ASP A 106 2.03 -0.23 5.02
CA ASP A 106 2.26 0.84 5.99
C ASP A 106 1.16 1.91 5.86
N ALA A 107 0.36 2.08 6.91
CA ALA A 107 -0.81 2.97 6.97
C ALA A 107 -0.91 3.62 8.36
N LYS A 108 0.20 4.20 8.84
CA LYS A 108 0.32 4.74 10.21
C LYS A 108 -0.61 5.92 10.50
N GLU A 109 -0.99 6.69 9.47
CA GLU A 109 -1.84 7.89 9.63
C GLU A 109 -3.32 7.56 9.94
N PHE A 110 -3.72 6.28 9.92
CA PHE A 110 -5.09 5.85 10.25
C PHE A 110 -5.35 5.66 11.76
N VAL A 111 -4.32 5.73 12.61
CA VAL A 111 -4.44 5.52 14.05
C VAL A 111 -4.10 6.81 14.77
N HIS A 112 -5.09 7.66 14.99
CA HIS A 112 -5.02 8.81 15.89
C HIS A 112 -6.16 8.74 16.89
#